data_AF-A0A162E9L8-F1
#
_entry.id   AF-A0A162E9L8-F1
#
_cell.length_a   1.000
_cell.length_b   1.000
_cell.length_c   1.000
_cell.angle_alpha   90.00
_cell.angle_beta   90.00
_cell.angle_gamma   90.00
#
_symmetry.space_group_name_H-M   'P 1'
#
loop_
_entity.id
_entity.type
_entity.pdbx_description
1 polymer ?
#
loop_
_entity_poly.entity_id
_entity_poly.type
_entity_poly.pdbx_seq_one_letter_code
_entity_poly.pdbx_strand_id
1 'polypeptide(L)'
;MAEVLAYIAAGLVGLWGVSHAIPTRAVVAGFGEISADNRRVLVQEWLAEAVTMWSFAALIITVTAVGGGPTAADWTYRVTAGALLVLAVLTALMGARTRVVWFKICPALLTTSSVLLLVSSRA
;
A
#
# COMPACT_ATOMS: atom_id res chain seq x y z
N MET A 1 15.65 -16.80 -3.26
CA MET A 1 14.50 -16.48 -4.14
C MET A 1 13.33 -15.92 -3.35
N ALA A 2 12.91 -16.54 -2.25
CA ALA A 2 11.85 -16.04 -1.37
C ALA A 2 12.03 -14.57 -0.98
N GLU A 3 13.18 -14.23 -0.39
CA GLU A 3 13.51 -12.88 0.09
C GLU A 3 13.50 -11.82 -1.02
N VAL A 4 13.92 -12.18 -2.24
CA VAL A 4 13.90 -11.26 -3.39
C VAL A 4 12.47 -10.82 -3.71
N LEU A 5 11.50 -11.74 -3.63
CA LEU A 5 10.09 -11.42 -3.86
C LEU A 5 9.53 -10.51 -2.75
N ALA A 6 9.95 -10.72 -1.50
CA ALA A 6 9.58 -9.83 -0.39
C ALA A 6 10.13 -8.40 -0.59
N TYR A 7 11.39 -8.27 -1.02
CA TYR A 7 11.96 -6.96 -1.33
C TYR A 7 11.29 -6.28 -2.53
N ILE A 8 10.93 -7.02 -3.58
CA ILE A 8 10.17 -6.47 -4.71
C ILE A 8 8.79 -5.98 -4.23
N ALA A 9 8.08 -6.77 -3.42
CA ALA A 9 6.79 -6.36 -2.85
C ALA A 9 6.93 -5.09 -2.00
N ALA A 10 7.94 -5.02 -1.14
CA ALA A 10 8.23 -3.83 -0.33
C ALA A 10 8.54 -2.61 -1.21
N GLY A 11 9.33 -2.78 -2.27
CA GLY A 11 9.64 -1.72 -3.23
C GLY A 11 8.39 -1.20 -3.95
N LEU A 12 7.52 -2.09 -4.43
CA LEU A 12 6.27 -1.73 -5.07
C LEU A 12 5.37 -0.92 -4.13
N VAL A 13 5.12 -1.42 -2.92
CA VAL A 13 4.28 -0.74 -1.91
C VAL A 13 4.90 0.59 -1.47
N GLY A 14 6.21 0.62 -1.23
CA GLY A 14 6.92 1.83 -0.82
C GLY A 14 6.88 2.95 -1.87
N LEU A 15 7.14 2.60 -3.14
CA LEU A 15 7.02 3.54 -4.27
C LEU A 15 5.56 4.00 -4.49
N TRP A 16 4.60 3.14 -4.19
CA TRP A 16 3.18 3.51 -4.28
C TRP A 16 2.79 4.55 -3.22
N GLY A 17 3.37 4.51 -2.03
CA GLY A 17 3.23 5.56 -1.02
C GLY A 17 3.74 6.93 -1.50
N VAL A 18 4.83 6.96 -2.26
CA VAL A 18 5.33 8.20 -2.90
C VAL A 18 4.33 8.72 -3.93
N SER A 19 3.72 7.81 -4.70
CA SER A 19 2.70 8.13 -5.69
C SER A 19 1.40 8.65 -5.07
N HIS A 20 1.14 8.38 -3.78
CA HIS A 20 0.10 9.06 -3.01
C HIS A 20 0.58 10.45 -2.56
N ALA A 21 1.73 10.55 -1.89
CA ALA A 21 2.15 11.81 -1.27
C ALA A 21 2.36 12.97 -2.26
N ILE A 22 3.02 12.75 -3.41
CA ILE A 22 3.39 13.82 -4.34
C ILE A 22 2.17 14.52 -4.98
N PRO A 23 1.18 13.81 -5.57
CA PRO A 23 0.05 14.46 -6.24
C PRO A 23 -1.05 14.94 -5.29
N THR A 24 -0.87 14.90 -3.96
CA THR A 24 -1.91 15.24 -2.96
C THR A 24 -2.66 16.53 -3.31
N ARG A 25 -1.94 17.61 -3.63
CA ARG A 25 -2.56 18.91 -3.98
C ARG A 25 -3.47 18.81 -5.21
N ALA A 26 -3.02 18.12 -6.26
CA ALA A 26 -3.78 17.95 -7.50
C ALA A 26 -5.00 17.05 -7.29
N VAL A 27 -4.86 15.99 -6.50
CA VAL A 27 -5.96 15.09 -6.12
C VAL A 27 -7.03 15.85 -5.36
N VAL A 28 -6.65 16.60 -4.32
CA VAL A 28 -7.56 17.40 -3.49
C VAL A 28 -8.29 18.46 -4.33
N ALA A 29 -7.59 19.11 -5.26
CA ALA A 29 -8.20 20.07 -6.19
C ALA A 29 -9.24 19.42 -7.12
N GLY A 30 -9.06 18.13 -7.46
CA GLY A 30 -9.97 17.36 -8.29
C GLY A 30 -11.35 17.08 -7.67
N PHE A 31 -11.53 17.30 -6.36
CA PHE A 31 -12.82 17.14 -5.67
C PHE A 31 -13.74 18.36 -5.79
N GLY A 32 -13.29 19.48 -6.39
CA GLY A 32 -14.07 20.70 -6.53
C GLY A 32 -14.20 21.50 -5.23
N GLU A 33 -15.29 22.25 -5.11
CA GLU A 33 -15.58 23.05 -3.91
C GLU A 33 -16.04 22.16 -2.75
N ILE A 34 -15.19 22.05 -1.73
CA ILE A 34 -15.45 21.36 -0.46
C ILE A 34 -15.11 22.28 0.70
N SER A 35 -15.77 22.09 1.85
CA SER A 35 -15.48 22.86 3.06
C SER A 35 -14.00 22.74 3.49
N ALA A 36 -13.52 23.72 4.25
CA ALA A 36 -12.16 23.70 4.77
C ALA A 36 -11.87 22.46 5.64
N ASP A 37 -12.87 22.00 6.40
CA ASP A 37 -12.72 20.82 7.25
C ASP A 37 -12.67 19.53 6.43
N ASN A 38 -13.55 19.38 5.44
CA ASN A 38 -13.50 18.24 4.51
C ASN A 38 -12.16 18.18 3.78
N ARG A 39 -11.62 19.35 3.38
CA ARG A 39 -10.30 19.44 2.74
C ARG A 39 -9.18 18.96 3.65
N ARG A 40 -9.19 19.34 4.94
CA ARG A 40 -8.18 18.93 5.92
C ARG A 40 -8.24 17.43 6.18
N VAL A 41 -9.43 16.87 6.39
CA VAL A 41 -9.63 15.43 6.59
C VAL A 41 -9.17 14.65 5.34
N LEU A 42 -9.55 15.10 4.15
CA LEU A 42 -9.15 14.43 2.91
C LEU A 42 -7.64 14.43 2.72
N VAL A 43 -6.95 15.55 3.00
CA VAL A 43 -5.48 15.61 2.95
C VAL A 43 -4.86 14.66 3.98
N GLN A 44 -5.38 14.65 5.21
CA GLN A 44 -4.85 13.80 6.27
C GLN A 44 -5.04 12.31 5.96
N GLU A 45 -6.22 11.88 5.54
CA GLU A 45 -6.49 10.48 5.19
C GLU A 45 -5.64 10.04 3.99
N TRP A 46 -5.49 10.93 3.00
CA TRP A 46 -4.64 10.67 1.85
C TRP A 46 -3.16 10.47 2.22
N LEU A 47 -2.64 11.30 3.14
CA LEU A 47 -1.27 11.15 3.65
C LEU A 47 -1.14 9.96 4.61
N ALA A 48 -2.17 9.64 5.38
CA ALA A 48 -2.19 8.47 6.25
C ALA A 48 -2.03 7.18 5.42
N GLU A 49 -2.71 7.08 4.28
CA GLU A 49 -2.54 5.95 3.34
C GLU A 49 -1.09 5.83 2.84
N ALA A 50 -0.44 6.94 2.50
CA ALA A 50 0.98 6.95 2.11
C ALA A 50 1.89 6.46 3.25
N VAL A 51 1.66 6.94 4.48
CA VAL A 51 2.42 6.52 5.67
C VAL A 51 2.22 5.03 5.94
N THR A 52 1.00 4.51 5.84
CA THR A 52 0.71 3.07 5.99
C THR A 52 1.50 2.23 5.00
N MET A 53 1.57 2.64 3.73
CA MET A 53 2.34 1.93 2.71
C MET A 53 3.85 1.93 3.04
N TRP A 54 4.40 3.06 3.48
CA TRP A 54 5.80 3.12 3.91
C TRP A 54 6.06 2.28 5.15
N SER A 55 5.14 2.23 6.10
CA SER A 55 5.23 1.36 7.27
C SER A 55 5.24 -0.12 6.88
N PHE A 56 4.40 -0.55 5.94
CA PHE A 56 4.44 -1.92 5.43
C PHE A 56 5.75 -2.24 4.71
N ALA A 57 6.23 -1.34 3.84
CA ALA A 57 7.50 -1.52 3.16
C ALA A 57 8.67 -1.65 4.15
N ALA A 58 8.73 -0.75 5.15
CA ALA A 58 9.76 -0.77 6.19
C ALA A 58 9.70 -2.06 7.03
N LEU A 59 8.49 -2.50 7.41
CA LEU A 59 8.29 -3.75 8.15
C LEU A 59 8.79 -4.96 7.37
N ILE A 60 8.40 -5.09 6.09
CA ILE A 60 8.83 -6.18 5.23
C ILE A 60 10.36 -6.17 5.13
N ILE A 61 10.96 -5.03 4.74
CA ILE A 61 12.42 -4.89 4.60
C ILE A 61 13.14 -5.30 5.89
N THR A 62 12.66 -4.84 7.04
CA THR A 62 13.28 -5.11 8.35
C THR A 62 13.23 -6.59 8.67
N VAL A 63 12.07 -7.21 8.56
CA VAL A 63 11.89 -8.64 8.90
C VAL A 63 12.65 -9.54 7.92
N THR A 64 12.70 -9.18 6.63
CA THR A 64 13.54 -9.89 5.65
C THR A 64 15.03 -9.74 5.95
N ALA A 65 15.51 -8.53 6.26
CA ALA A 65 16.94 -8.27 6.46
C ALA A 65 17.50 -8.81 7.77
N VAL A 66 16.71 -8.79 8.85
CA VAL A 66 17.14 -9.27 10.18
C VAL A 66 17.07 -10.80 10.27
N GLY A 67 16.38 -11.47 9.35
CA GLY A 67 16.21 -12.92 9.39
C GLY A 67 15.33 -13.35 10.56
N GLY A 68 14.24 -12.61 10.82
CA GLY A 68 13.26 -13.00 11.85
C GLY A 68 12.87 -14.46 11.62
N GLY A 69 13.06 -15.34 12.61
CA GLY A 69 12.98 -16.78 12.41
C GLY A 69 11.77 -17.22 11.58
N PRO A 70 11.86 -18.31 10.79
CA PRO A 70 11.01 -18.57 9.62
C PRO A 70 9.52 -18.26 9.84
N THR A 71 8.98 -18.73 10.98
CA THR A 71 7.59 -18.52 11.38
C THR A 71 7.18 -17.04 11.52
N ALA A 72 8.01 -16.21 12.14
CA ALA A 72 7.70 -14.79 12.37
C ALA A 72 7.72 -13.99 11.06
N ALA A 73 8.69 -14.25 10.18
CA ALA A 73 8.75 -13.65 8.86
C ALA A 73 7.55 -14.05 8.00
N ASP A 74 7.22 -15.34 7.95
CA ASP A 74 6.10 -15.85 7.17
C ASP A 74 4.76 -15.25 7.60
N TRP A 75 4.49 -15.20 8.90
CA TRP A 75 3.27 -14.59 9.41
C TRP A 75 3.23 -13.09 9.19
N THR A 76 4.37 -12.40 9.27
CA THR A 76 4.45 -10.98 8.91
C THR A 76 4.04 -10.78 7.46
N TYR A 77 4.61 -11.55 6.53
CA TYR A 77 4.27 -11.46 5.11
C TYR A 77 2.81 -11.78 4.85
N ARG A 78 2.24 -12.82 5.49
CA ARG A 78 0.83 -13.21 5.32
C ARG A 78 -0.15 -12.16 5.86
N VAL A 79 0.13 -11.60 7.03
CA VAL A 79 -0.71 -10.55 7.63
C VAL A 79 -0.65 -9.29 6.77
N THR A 80 0.54 -8.87 6.34
CA THR A 80 0.68 -7.73 5.42
C THR A 80 0.00 -7.99 4.09
N ALA A 81 0.15 -9.20 3.51
CA ALA A 81 -0.54 -9.60 2.29
C ALA A 81 -2.08 -9.54 2.43
N GLY A 82 -2.61 -9.97 3.57
CA GLY A 82 -4.03 -9.88 3.89
C GLY A 82 -4.50 -8.43 3.98
N ALA A 83 -3.74 -7.56 4.68
CA ALA A 83 -4.04 -6.13 4.76
C ALA A 83 -4.03 -5.46 3.37
N LEU A 84 -3.05 -5.76 2.52
CA LEU A 84 -2.98 -5.25 1.15
C LEU A 84 -4.17 -5.69 0.31
N LEU A 85 -4.67 -6.93 0.47
CA LEU A 85 -5.87 -7.40 -0.23
C LEU A 85 -7.14 -6.71 0.26
N VAL A 86 -7.30 -6.51 1.57
CA VAL A 86 -8.43 -5.77 2.13
C VAL A 86 -8.45 -4.35 1.56
N LEU A 87 -7.31 -3.67 1.54
CA LEU A 87 -7.17 -2.36 0.91
C LEU A 87 -7.47 -2.42 -0.59
N ALA A 88 -6.94 -3.41 -1.33
CA ALA A 88 -7.22 -3.57 -2.75
C ALA A 88 -8.71 -3.70 -3.05
N VAL A 89 -9.44 -4.50 -2.25
CA VAL A 89 -10.89 -4.66 -2.36
C VAL A 89 -11.60 -3.34 -2.05
N LEU A 90 -11.24 -2.68 -0.95
CA LEU A 90 -11.83 -1.41 -0.55
C LEU A 90 -11.63 -0.34 -1.64
N THR A 91 -10.42 -0.23 -2.18
CA THR A 91 -10.09 0.68 -3.26
C THR A 91 -10.82 0.32 -4.55
N ALA A 92 -10.93 -0.96 -4.91
CA ALA A 92 -11.68 -1.39 -6.08
C ALA A 92 -13.18 -1.05 -5.99
N LEU A 93 -13.77 -1.21 -4.79
CA LEU A 93 -15.18 -0.93 -4.54
C LEU A 93 -15.48 0.57 -4.47
N MET A 94 -14.53 1.41 -4.05
CA MET A 94 -14.78 2.84 -3.83
C MET A 94 -13.84 3.72 -4.66
N GLY A 95 -12.56 3.75 -4.33
CA GLY A 95 -11.58 4.65 -4.95
C GLY A 95 -11.50 4.53 -6.48
N ALA A 96 -11.49 3.31 -7.02
CA ALA A 96 -11.35 3.03 -8.45
C ALA A 96 -12.57 3.51 -9.27
N ARG A 97 -13.70 3.80 -8.61
CA ARG A 97 -14.90 4.38 -9.23
C ARG A 97 -14.81 5.90 -9.36
N THR A 98 -13.77 6.53 -8.81
CA THR A 98 -13.51 7.97 -8.99
C THR A 98 -12.81 8.26 -10.33
N ARG A 99 -12.68 9.54 -10.68
CA ARG A 99 -11.93 9.99 -11.86
C ARG A 99 -10.41 9.99 -11.66
N VAL A 100 -9.94 9.80 -10.42
CA VAL A 100 -8.51 9.83 -10.08
C VAL A 100 -7.85 8.53 -10.57
N VAL A 101 -6.95 8.67 -11.54
CA VAL A 101 -6.31 7.51 -12.21
C VAL A 101 -5.52 6.63 -11.23
N TRP A 102 -4.89 7.21 -10.21
CA TRP A 102 -4.12 6.47 -9.21
C TRP A 102 -4.95 5.39 -8.51
N PHE A 103 -6.18 5.69 -8.14
CA PHE A 103 -7.06 4.70 -7.52
C PHE A 103 -7.47 3.56 -8.44
N LYS A 104 -7.35 3.72 -9.76
CA LYS A 104 -7.64 2.63 -10.71
C LYS A 104 -6.49 1.63 -10.80
N ILE A 105 -5.27 2.09 -10.59
CA ILE A 105 -4.05 1.27 -10.63
C ILE A 105 -3.80 0.61 -9.26
N CYS A 106 -4.16 1.30 -8.17
CA CYS A 106 -3.92 0.87 -6.79
C CYS A 106 -4.32 -0.61 -6.52
N PRO A 107 -5.54 -1.08 -6.89
CA PRO A 107 -5.93 -2.46 -6.63
C PRO A 107 -4.98 -3.48 -7.25
N ALA A 108 -4.56 -3.26 -8.51
CA ALA A 108 -3.64 -4.16 -9.19
C ALA A 108 -2.27 -4.20 -8.52
N LEU A 109 -1.74 -3.06 -8.08
CA LEU A 109 -0.46 -2.98 -7.38
C LEU A 109 -0.51 -3.67 -6.02
N LEU A 110 -1.57 -3.40 -5.22
CA LEU A 110 -1.74 -3.99 -3.90
C LEU A 110 -1.94 -5.51 -3.99
N THR A 111 -2.75 -5.98 -4.94
CA THR A 111 -2.94 -7.42 -5.19
C THR A 111 -1.63 -8.08 -5.64
N THR A 112 -0.87 -7.46 -6.55
CA THR A 112 0.42 -8.00 -7.01
C THR A 112 1.40 -8.12 -5.84
N SER A 113 1.52 -7.07 -5.02
CA SER A 113 2.39 -7.06 -3.84
C SER A 113 1.96 -8.12 -2.82
N SER A 114 0.66 -8.31 -2.62
CA SER A 114 0.13 -9.37 -1.77
C SER A 114 0.50 -10.77 -2.27
N VAL A 115 0.33 -11.04 -3.57
CA VAL A 115 0.71 -12.33 -4.17
C VAL A 115 2.21 -12.61 -3.99
N LEU A 116 3.07 -11.61 -4.21
CA LEU A 116 4.51 -11.75 -3.99
C LEU A 116 4.85 -12.12 -2.54
N LEU A 117 4.20 -11.49 -1.56
CA LEU A 117 4.37 -11.81 -0.14
C LEU A 117 3.88 -13.22 0.22
N LEU A 118 2.73 -13.64 -0.33
CA LEU A 118 2.21 -14.98 -0.10
C LEU A 118 3.14 -16.05 -0.67
N VAL A 119 3.69 -15.83 -1.87
CA VAL A 119 4.68 -16.74 -2.47
C VAL A 119 5.97 -16.76 -1.66
N SER A 120 6.44 -15.59 -1.17
CA SER A 120 7.60 -15.52 -0.29
C SER A 120 7.40 -16.28 1.03
N SER A 121 6.18 -16.35 1.56
CA SER A 121 5.87 -16.99 2.85
C SER A 121 5.65 -18.51 2.80
N ARG A 122 5.92 -19.13 1.64
CA ARG A 122 5.75 -20.58 1.39
C ARG A 122 7.05 -21.26 1.00
N ALA A 123 8.13 -20.49 0.89
CA ALA A 123 9.41 -20.90 0.34
C ALA A 123 10.46 -21.17 1.43
#